data_AF-A0A7X0D7D5-F1
#
_entry.id   AF-A0A7X0D7D5-F1
#
_cell.length_a   1.000
_cell.length_b   1.000
_cell.length_c   1.000
_cell.angle_alpha   90.00
_cell.angle_beta   90.00
_cell.angle_gamma   90.00
#
_symmetry.space_group_name_H-M   'P 1'
#
loop_
_entity.id
_entity.type
_entity.pdbx_description
1 polymer ?
#
loop_
_entity_poly.entity_id
_entity_poly.type
_entity_poly.pdbx_seq_one_letter_code
_entity_poly.pdbx_strand_id
1 'polypeptide(L)' 'MDSPPAPIDRRCALTECMFCTGPFEPCAYCRGTGVWSAERPTREESGSIGWEDVIEECRICTGTGRHHDPERLL' A
#
# COMPACT_ATOMS: atom_id res chain seq x y z
N MET A 1 -19.58 -13.41 4.04
CA MET A 1 -18.23 -13.14 3.51
C MET A 1 -18.33 -11.77 2.86
N ASP A 2 -17.92 -10.72 3.56
CA ASP A 2 -17.94 -9.38 2.97
C ASP A 2 -16.93 -9.33 1.83
N SER A 3 -17.40 -8.96 0.64
CA SER A 3 -16.52 -8.62 -0.48
C SER A 3 -15.57 -7.51 -0.02
N PRO A 4 -14.28 -7.55 -0.39
CA PRO A 4 -13.39 -6.43 -0.15
C PRO A 4 -14.01 -5.18 -0.81
N PRO A 5 -13.94 -4.01 -0.15
CA PRO A 5 -14.44 -2.77 -0.75
C PRO A 5 -13.79 -2.58 -2.11
N ALA A 6 -14.59 -2.16 -3.09
CA ALA A 6 -14.08 -1.81 -4.42
C ALA A 6 -12.90 -0.84 -4.26
N PRO A 7 -11.78 -1.03 -4.99
CA PRO A 7 -10.62 -0.18 -4.84
C PRO A 7 -11.05 1.26 -5.08
N ILE A 8 -10.89 2.10 -4.05
CA ILE A 8 -11.13 3.53 -4.17
C ILE A 8 -10.12 3.99 -5.23
N ASP A 9 -10.60 4.49 -6.36
CA ASP A 9 -9.75 5.05 -7.42
C ASP A 9 -9.13 6.36 -6.91
N ARG A 10 -8.22 6.24 -5.95
CA ARG A 10 -7.42 7.33 -5.43
C ARG A 10 -6.31 7.52 -6.45
N ARG A 11 -6.38 8.63 -7.17
CA ARG A 11 -5.22 9.15 -7.89
C ARG A 11 -4.18 9.58 -6.86
N CYS A 12 -2.91 9.39 -7.18
CA CYS A 12 -1.84 9.94 -6.36
C CYS A 12 -1.86 11.47 -6.40
N ALA A 13 -1.06 12.12 -5.55
CA ALA A 13 -1.01 13.59 -5.44
C ALA A 13 -0.57 14.31 -6.73
N LEU A 14 -0.11 13.58 -7.75
CA LEU A 14 0.28 14.14 -9.03
C LEU A 14 -0.95 14.31 -9.92
N THR A 15 -1.21 15.55 -10.35
CA THR A 15 -2.30 15.89 -11.28
C THR A 15 -2.16 15.12 -12.61
N GLU A 16 -0.93 14.88 -13.04
CA GLU A 16 -0.57 14.12 -14.24
C GLU A 16 0.40 13.00 -13.87
N CYS A 17 -0.14 11.79 -13.66
CA CYS A 17 0.66 10.59 -13.40
C CYS A 17 0.33 9.53 -14.46
N MET A 18 1.29 9.25 -15.34
CA MET A 18 1.11 8.30 -16.44
C MET A 18 0.63 6.92 -15.98
N PHE A 19 1.04 6.48 -14.79
CA PHE A 19 0.63 5.21 -14.19
C PHE A 19 -0.81 5.25 -13.67
N CYS A 20 -1.22 6.33 -13.00
CA CYS A 20 -2.61 6.49 -12.54
C CYS A 20 -3.58 6.71 -13.70
N THR A 21 -3.15 7.33 -14.79
CA THR A 21 -3.98 7.58 -15.99
C THR A 21 -4.05 6.38 -16.92
N GLY A 22 -3.13 5.42 -16.78
CA GLY A 22 -3.11 4.19 -17.55
C GLY A 22 -4.09 3.12 -17.06
N PRO A 23 -4.08 1.94 -17.70
CA PRO A 23 -4.79 0.77 -17.20
C PRO A 23 -4.44 0.47 -15.75
N PHE A 24 -5.39 -0.08 -15.00
CA PHE A 24 -5.11 -0.49 -13.62
C PHE A 24 -4.19 -1.71 -13.62
N GLU A 25 -3.02 -1.54 -13.03
CA GLU A 25 -2.13 -2.61 -12.64
C GLU A 25 -1.95 -2.60 -11.12
N PRO A 26 -2.13 -3.73 -10.42
CA PRO A 26 -2.02 -3.76 -8.97
C PRO A 26 -0.57 -3.57 -8.53
N CYS A 27 -0.36 -2.74 -7.52
CA CYS A 27 0.93 -2.59 -6.85
C CYS A 27 1.44 -3.96 -6.36
N ALA A 28 2.69 -4.32 -6.69
CA ALA A 28 3.27 -5.62 -6.30
C ALA A 28 3.40 -5.80 -4.78
N TYR A 29 3.49 -4.70 -4.02
CA TYR A 29 3.73 -4.72 -2.58
C TYR A 29 2.45 -4.87 -1.76
N CYS A 30 1.42 -4.06 -2.06
CA CYS A 30 0.12 -4.15 -1.39
C CYS A 30 -0.91 -5.00 -2.15
N ARG A 31 -0.55 -5.53 -3.33
CA ARG A 31 -1.43 -6.33 -4.20
C ARG A 31 -2.75 -5.64 -4.54
N GLY A 32 -2.73 -4.32 -4.71
CA GLY A 32 -3.92 -3.55 -5.07
C GLY A 32 -4.72 -2.97 -3.91
N THR A 33 -4.40 -3.31 -2.65
CA THR A 33 -5.20 -2.85 -1.49
C THR A 33 -4.96 -1.39 -1.12
N GLY A 34 -3.81 -0.83 -1.52
CA GLY A 34 -3.35 0.48 -1.04
C GLY A 34 -2.87 0.47 0.41
N VAL A 35 -2.87 -0.69 1.08
CA VAL A 35 -2.54 -0.84 2.50
C VAL A 35 -1.34 -1.77 2.65
N TRP A 36 -0.41 -1.38 3.51
CA TRP A 36 0.69 -2.21 3.95
C TRP A 36 0.47 -2.62 5.40
N SER A 37 0.75 -3.88 5.71
CA SER A 37 0.68 -4.40 7.07
C SER A 37 1.92 -5.21 7.41
N ALA A 38 2.38 -5.09 8.64
CA ALA A 38 3.44 -5.92 9.20
C ALA A 38 3.36 -5.95 10.73
N GLU A 39 4.08 -6.88 11.34
CA GLU A 39 4.37 -6.83 12.77
C GLU A 39 5.61 -5.96 13.00
N ARG A 40 5.55 -5.05 13.98
CA ARG A 40 6.73 -4.30 14.44
C ARG A 40 7.03 -4.59 15.91
N PRO A 41 8.31 -4.70 16.30
CA PRO A 41 8.66 -4.86 17.69
C PRO A 41 8.37 -3.56 18.46
N THR A 42 7.77 -3.69 19.64
CA THR A 42 7.51 -2.58 20.56
C THR A 42 8.12 -2.88 21.93
N ARG A 43 8.56 -1.83 22.64
CA ARG A 43 9.17 -1.99 23.96
C ARG A 43 8.11 -1.82 25.03
N GLU A 44 7.91 -2.85 25.83
CA GLU A 44 6.97 -2.81 26.96
C GLU A 44 7.59 -2.12 28.18
N GLU A 45 6.75 -1.71 29.13
CA GLU A 45 7.18 -1.03 30.37
C GLU A 45 8.16 -1.88 31.19
N SER A 46 7.98 -3.20 31.17
CA SER A 46 8.87 -4.20 31.78
C SER A 46 10.25 -4.29 31.13
N GLY A 47 10.42 -3.74 29.91
CA GLY A 47 11.63 -3.85 29.11
C GLY A 47 11.69 -5.05 28.17
N SER A 48 10.65 -5.91 28.12
CA SER A 48 10.50 -6.94 27.09
C SER A 48 10.20 -6.35 25.71
N ILE A 49 10.48 -7.15 24.67
CA ILE A 49 10.06 -6.86 23.29
C ILE A 49 8.72 -7.57 23.06
N GLY A 50 7.66 -6.78 22.93
CA GLY A 50 6.37 -7.21 22.39
C GLY A 50 6.33 -7.02 20.88
N TRP A 51 5.24 -7.47 20.26
CA TRP A 51 4.97 -7.30 18.83
C TRP A 51 3.59 -6.67 18.67
N GLU A 52 3.48 -5.70 17.78
CA GLU A 52 2.19 -5.11 17.43
C GLU A 52 2.02 -5.09 15.91
N ASP A 53 0.79 -5.34 15.47
CA ASP A 53 0.39 -5.16 14.08
C ASP A 53 0.34 -3.67 13.74
N VAL A 54 1.07 -3.27 12.71
CA VAL A 54 0.93 -1.97 12.07
C VAL A 54 0.20 -2.13 10.75
N ILE A 55 -0.80 -1.27 10.55
CA ILE A 55 -1.56 -1.13 9.32
C ILE A 55 -1.42 0.32 8.87
N GLU A 56 -0.79 0.52 7.73
CA GLU A 56 -0.44 1.85 7.22
C GLU A 56 -0.76 1.95 5.73
N GLU A 57 -0.80 3.19 5.22
CA GLU A 57 -0.84 3.42 3.79
C GLU A 57 0.38 2.79 3.10
N CYS A 58 0.16 2.10 1.98
CA CYS A 58 1.25 1.53 1.21
C CYS A 58 2.11 2.65 0.62
N ARG A 59 3.28 2.87 1.22
CA ARG A 59 4.23 3.93 0.87
C ARG A 59 4.75 3.85 -0.57
N ILE A 60 4.78 2.65 -1.16
CA ILE A 60 5.24 2.46 -2.55
C ILE A 60 4.23 3.03 -3.55
N CYS A 61 2.94 2.82 -3.31
CA CYS A 61 1.88 3.29 -4.21
C CYS A 61 1.13 4.52 -3.68
N THR A 62 1.59 5.11 -2.56
CA THR A 62 0.92 6.23 -1.87
C THR A 62 -0.59 6.00 -1.70
N GLY A 63 -0.94 4.79 -1.27
CA GLY A 63 -2.33 4.42 -0.99
C GLY A 63 -3.22 4.20 -2.21
N THR A 64 -2.71 4.37 -3.43
CA THR A 64 -3.51 4.22 -4.66
C THR A 64 -3.84 2.77 -5.01
N GLY A 65 -3.08 1.81 -4.47
CA GLY A 65 -3.14 0.41 -4.87
C GLY A 65 -2.57 0.13 -6.26
N ARG A 66 -2.13 1.16 -7.01
CA ARG A 66 -1.64 1.04 -8.38
C ARG A 66 -0.12 0.85 -8.44
N HIS A 67 0.34 0.19 -9.49
CA HIS A 67 1.75 0.05 -9.79
C HIS A 67 2.36 1.39 -10.19
N HIS A 68 3.39 1.84 -9.48
CA HIS A 68 4.13 3.09 -9.73
C HIS A 68 5.64 2.83 -9.88
N ASP A 69 6.01 1.72 -10.50
CA ASP A 69 7.42 1.38 -10.76
C ASP A 69 7.78 1.68 -12.22
N PRO A 70 8.81 2.50 -12.50
CA PRO A 70 9.27 2.74 -13.85
C PRO A 70 9.95 1.52 -14.51
N GLU A 71 10.44 0.53 -13.77
CA GLU A 71 11.34 -0.50 -14.33
C GLU A 71 10.62 -1.71 -14.99
N ARG A 72 9.28 -1.74 -15.03
CA ARG A 72 8.55 -2.88 -15.59
C ARG A 72 8.29 -2.82 -17.11
N LEU A 73 8.92 -1.89 -17.82
CA LEU A 73 8.87 -1.77 -19.29
C LEU A 73 9.97 -2.59 -20.00
N LEU A 74 10.30 -3.78 -19.50
CA LEU A 74 11.21 -4.72 -20.17
C LEU A 74 10.52 -6.05 -20.45
#